data_AF-A0A399RGP2-F1
#
_entry.id   AF-A0A399RGP2-F1
#
_cell.length_a   1.000
_cell.length_b   1.000
_cell.length_c   1.000
_cell.angle_alpha   90.00
_cell.angle_beta   90.00
_cell.angle_gamma   90.00
#
_symmetry.space_group_name_H-M   'P 1'
#
loop_
_entity.id
_entity.type
_entity.pdbx_description
1 polymer ?
#
loop_
_entity_poly.entity_id
_entity_poly.type
_entity_poly.pdbx_seq_one_letter_code
_entity_poly.pdbx_strand_id
1 'polypeptide(L)'
;MTSRRISTRLAGVAIAAATLTACVTQPDPCTPEWIEWKTDQVLERFAYSNLDTIRALRRVSGDIENPGPLLAIQLATLADDFTDLASDFDRIVLPELNDAVALCSRPQEFMPAFAAFLRDEGVGEDVIVWVEALGYVAMEQRRR
;
A
#
# COMPACT_ATOMS: atom_id res chain seq x y z
N MET A 1 -62.31 -34.95 4.75
CA MET A 1 -62.12 -34.47 6.14
C MET A 1 -60.92 -35.20 6.75
N THR A 2 -59.96 -34.44 7.28
CA THR A 2 -58.87 -34.81 8.22
C THR A 2 -57.89 -35.91 7.78
N SER A 3 -56.74 -35.62 7.15
CA SER A 3 -55.50 -34.98 7.66
C SER A 3 -54.92 -35.60 8.93
N ARG A 4 -53.82 -36.38 8.79
CA ARG A 4 -52.93 -36.78 9.89
C ARG A 4 -51.46 -36.65 9.47
N ARG A 5 -50.98 -35.41 9.62
CA ARG A 5 -49.65 -34.93 10.03
C ARG A 5 -48.44 -35.82 9.71
N ILE A 6 -47.73 -35.46 8.65
CA ILE A 6 -46.34 -35.82 8.41
C ILE A 6 -45.49 -35.11 9.47
N SER A 7 -44.78 -35.88 10.29
CA SER A 7 -43.86 -35.37 11.32
C SER A 7 -42.62 -34.77 10.68
N THR A 8 -42.64 -33.45 10.45
CA THR A 8 -41.47 -32.68 10.02
C THR A 8 -40.49 -32.57 11.18
N ARG A 9 -39.43 -33.40 11.19
CA ARG A 9 -38.24 -33.12 12.00
C ARG A 9 -37.51 -31.94 11.35
N LEU A 10 -37.71 -30.74 11.90
CA LEU A 10 -36.86 -29.58 11.63
C LEU A 10 -35.47 -29.87 12.20
N ALA A 11 -34.59 -30.43 11.37
CA ALA A 11 -33.17 -30.39 11.62
C ALA A 11 -32.71 -28.96 11.34
N GLY A 12 -32.66 -28.14 12.39
CA GLY A 12 -32.05 -26.82 12.35
C GLY A 12 -30.55 -26.98 12.14
N VAL A 13 -30.07 -26.72 10.93
CA VAL A 13 -28.64 -26.49 10.67
C VAL A 13 -28.36 -25.05 11.08
N ALA A 14 -27.91 -24.87 12.33
CA ALA A 14 -27.30 -23.62 12.75
C ALA A 14 -25.93 -23.53 12.06
N ILE A 15 -25.86 -22.85 10.92
CA ILE A 15 -24.59 -22.44 10.33
C ILE A 15 -24.05 -21.35 11.23
N ALA A 16 -23.22 -21.74 12.20
CA ALA A 16 -22.36 -20.83 12.91
C ALA A 16 -21.37 -20.27 11.87
N ALA A 17 -21.69 -19.09 11.33
CA ALA A 17 -20.74 -18.29 10.57
C ALA A 17 -19.63 -17.86 11.54
N ALA A 18 -18.59 -18.70 11.65
CA ALA A 18 -17.34 -18.30 12.26
C ALA A 18 -16.76 -17.20 11.37
N THR A 19 -17.02 -15.95 11.74
CA THR A 19 -16.23 -14.82 11.25
C THR A 19 -14.80 -15.09 11.69
N LEU A 20 -13.98 -15.63 10.80
CA LEU A 20 -12.54 -15.68 10.96
C LEU A 20 -12.07 -14.23 11.07
N THR A 21 -12.01 -13.72 12.30
CA THR A 21 -11.15 -12.59 12.61
C THR A 21 -9.75 -13.12 12.39
N ALA A 22 -9.22 -12.92 11.18
CA ALA A 22 -7.81 -13.14 10.92
C ALA A 22 -7.07 -12.22 11.89
N CYS A 23 -6.57 -12.79 12.99
CA CYS A 23 -5.58 -12.13 13.80
C CYS A 23 -4.34 -12.09 12.90
N VAL A 24 -4.22 -11.02 12.10
CA VAL A 24 -3.02 -10.72 11.35
C VAL A 24 -1.92 -10.63 12.39
N THR A 25 -1.16 -11.71 12.49
CA THR A 25 -0.05 -11.81 13.43
C THR A 25 1.12 -11.17 12.72
N GLN A 26 1.85 -10.29 13.41
CA GLN A 26 3.01 -9.63 12.82
C GLN A 26 4.01 -10.70 12.33
N PRO A 27 4.38 -10.71 11.03
CA PRO A 27 5.35 -11.67 10.50
C PRO A 27 6.78 -11.39 11.01
N ASP A 28 7.70 -12.31 10.75
CA ASP A 28 9.11 -12.12 11.11
C ASP A 28 9.73 -10.96 10.32
N PRO A 29 10.52 -10.07 10.96
CA PRO A 29 11.12 -8.93 10.26
C PRO A 29 11.90 -9.36 9.02
N CYS A 30 11.80 -8.57 7.96
CA CYS A 30 12.60 -8.71 6.75
C CYS A 30 12.32 -9.98 5.93
N THR A 31 11.16 -10.60 6.14
CA THR A 31 10.58 -11.57 5.20
C THR A 31 9.65 -10.85 4.21
N PRO A 32 9.34 -11.46 3.05
CA PRO A 32 8.38 -10.91 2.10
C PRO A 32 7.02 -10.60 2.74
N GLU A 33 6.53 -11.49 3.60
CA GLU A 33 5.24 -11.34 4.29
C GLU A 33 5.25 -10.14 5.25
N TRP A 34 6.40 -9.87 5.90
CA TRP A 34 6.54 -8.69 6.75
C TRP A 34 6.59 -7.40 5.94
N ILE A 35 7.26 -7.41 4.78
CA ILE A 35 7.32 -6.24 3.89
C ILE A 35 5.92 -5.88 3.39
N GLU A 36 5.14 -6.86 2.95
CA GLU A 36 3.75 -6.68 2.54
C GLU A 36 2.91 -6.15 3.71
N TRP A 37 2.96 -6.82 4.86
CA TRP A 37 2.24 -6.39 6.07
C TRP A 37 2.59 -4.95 6.49
N LYS A 38 3.88 -4.59 6.49
CA LYS A 38 4.34 -3.27 6.89
C LYS A 38 3.92 -2.20 5.89
N THR A 39 3.98 -2.51 4.59
CA THR A 39 3.53 -1.63 3.51
C THR A 39 2.05 -1.33 3.66
N ASP A 40 1.22 -2.36 3.87
CA ASP A 40 -0.22 -2.22 4.09
C ASP A 40 -0.52 -1.33 5.29
N GLN A 41 0.16 -1.54 6.42
CA GLN A 41 -0.02 -0.72 7.62
C GLN A 41 0.32 0.76 7.39
N VAL A 42 1.41 1.05 6.66
CA VAL A 42 1.84 2.43 6.36
C VAL A 42 0.88 3.09 5.39
N LEU A 43 0.49 2.40 4.33
CA LEU A 43 -0.44 2.91 3.31
C LEU A 43 -1.85 3.07 3.87
N GLU A 44 -2.33 2.17 4.73
CA GLU A 44 -3.61 2.28 5.41
C GLU A 44 -3.64 3.52 6.32
N ARG A 45 -2.57 3.76 7.08
CA ARG A 45 -2.45 4.96 7.93
C ARG A 45 -2.43 6.24 7.10
N PHE A 46 -1.68 6.25 6.00
CA PHE A 46 -1.63 7.39 5.07
C PHE A 46 -3.02 7.64 4.46
N ALA A 47 -3.69 6.60 3.98
CA ALA A 47 -5.01 6.68 3.38
C ALA A 47 -6.08 7.12 4.38
N TYR A 48 -6.01 6.65 5.63
CA TYR A 48 -6.92 7.07 6.69
C TYR A 48 -6.76 8.56 7.00
N SER A 49 -5.51 9.04 7.10
CA SER A 49 -5.20 10.45 7.37
C SER A 49 -5.63 11.38 6.23
N ASN A 50 -5.73 10.86 5.01
CA ASN A 50 -6.00 11.62 3.78
C ASN A 50 -7.31 11.21 3.08
N LEU A 51 -8.24 10.62 3.83
CA LEU A 51 -9.42 9.95 3.27
C LEU A 51 -10.30 10.90 2.43
N ASP A 52 -10.47 12.14 2.87
CA ASP A 52 -11.34 13.11 2.21
C ASP A 52 -10.73 13.61 0.89
N THR A 53 -9.43 13.92 0.88
CA THR A 53 -8.67 14.24 -0.32
C THR A 53 -8.72 13.08 -1.31
N ILE A 54 -8.43 11.85 -0.87
CA ILE A 54 -8.48 10.66 -1.73
C ILE A 54 -9.88 10.44 -2.33
N ARG A 55 -10.95 10.67 -1.55
CA ARG A 55 -12.33 10.60 -2.06
C ARG A 55 -12.62 11.69 -3.08
N ALA A 56 -12.13 12.90 -2.87
CA ALA A 56 -12.27 13.99 -3.83
C ALA A 56 -11.56 13.67 -5.14
N LEU A 57 -10.35 13.13 -5.07
CA LEU A 57 -9.57 12.68 -6.23
C LEU A 57 -10.28 11.58 -7.01
N ARG A 58 -10.85 10.56 -6.35
CA ARG A 58 -11.62 9.50 -7.03
C ARG A 58 -12.84 10.01 -7.77
N ARG A 59 -13.51 11.04 -7.24
CA ARG A 59 -14.65 11.65 -7.93
C ARG A 59 -14.22 12.32 -9.23
N VAL A 60 -13.13 13.08 -9.16
CA VAL A 60 -12.60 13.85 -10.29
C VAL A 60 -11.94 12.94 -11.33
N SER A 61 -11.29 11.84 -10.92
CA SER A 61 -10.60 10.92 -11.84
C SER A 61 -11.51 10.23 -12.84
N GLY A 62 -12.79 10.00 -12.49
CA GLY A 62 -13.77 9.43 -13.41
C GLY A 62 -14.16 10.35 -14.56
N ASP A 63 -13.92 11.65 -14.42
CA ASP A 63 -14.34 12.69 -15.36
C ASP A 63 -13.17 13.19 -16.26
N ILE A 64 -11.95 12.69 -16.05
CA ILE A 64 -10.72 13.15 -16.75
C ILE A 64 -10.71 12.80 -18.23
N GLU A 65 -11.41 11.74 -18.67
CA GLU A 65 -11.43 11.32 -20.08
C GLU A 65 -12.10 12.34 -21.02
N ASN A 66 -12.90 13.27 -20.49
CA ASN A 66 -13.44 14.40 -21.25
C ASN A 66 -13.50 15.68 -20.40
N PRO A 67 -12.38 16.41 -20.25
CA PRO A 67 -12.26 17.48 -19.27
C PRO A 67 -13.04 18.72 -19.70
N GLY A 68 -14.19 18.95 -19.08
CA GLY A 68 -14.94 20.20 -19.23
C GLY A 68 -14.37 21.35 -18.37
N PRO A 69 -14.72 22.62 -18.65
CA PRO A 69 -14.26 23.79 -17.87
C PRO A 69 -14.53 23.68 -16.36
N LEU A 70 -15.60 22.99 -15.95
CA LEU A 70 -15.92 22.75 -14.54
C LEU A 70 -14.91 21.82 -13.86
N LEU A 71 -14.37 20.84 -14.58
CA LEU A 71 -13.33 19.94 -14.06
C LEU A 71 -12.05 20.71 -13.76
N ALA A 72 -11.66 21.65 -14.63
CA ALA A 72 -10.48 22.49 -14.42
C ALA A 72 -10.61 23.36 -13.15
N ILE A 73 -11.79 23.93 -12.89
CA ILE A 73 -12.06 24.70 -11.66
C ILE A 73 -11.97 23.77 -10.44
N GLN A 74 -12.54 22.57 -10.53
CA GLN A 74 -12.51 21.60 -9.43
C GLN A 74 -11.11 21.09 -9.12
N LEU A 75 -10.27 20.88 -10.15
CA LEU A 75 -8.86 20.55 -9.99
C LEU A 75 -8.08 21.70 -9.34
N ALA A 76 -8.37 22.95 -9.71
CA ALA A 76 -7.74 24.11 -9.09
C ALA A 76 -8.09 24.22 -7.59
N THR A 77 -9.32 23.88 -7.19
CA THR A 77 -9.70 23.86 -5.77
C THR A 77 -9.03 22.74 -4.97
N LEU A 78 -8.51 21.70 -5.64
CA LEU A 78 -7.79 20.60 -5.02
C LEU A 78 -6.28 20.83 -4.93
N ALA A 79 -5.76 21.91 -5.51
CA ALA A 79 -4.31 22.14 -5.60
C ALA A 79 -3.62 22.21 -4.22
N ASP A 80 -4.28 22.85 -3.25
CA ASP A 80 -3.78 22.91 -1.86
C ASP A 80 -3.88 21.51 -1.21
N ASP A 81 -5.02 20.83 -1.37
CA ASP A 81 -5.21 19.47 -0.85
C ASP A 81 -4.19 18.46 -1.43
N PHE A 82 -3.77 18.64 -2.69
CA PHE A 82 -2.70 17.85 -3.30
C PHE A 82 -1.33 18.13 -2.67
N THR A 83 -1.06 19.39 -2.38
CA THR A 83 0.19 19.80 -1.74
C THR A 83 0.28 19.23 -0.33
N ASP A 84 -0.83 19.27 0.41
CA ASP A 84 -0.94 18.68 1.74
C ASP A 84 -0.82 17.15 1.69
N LEU A 85 -1.47 16.50 0.73
CA LEU A 85 -1.35 15.05 0.51
C LEU A 85 0.10 14.62 0.23
N ALA A 86 0.83 15.39 -0.58
CA ALA A 86 2.25 15.14 -0.87
C ALA A 86 3.13 15.37 0.38
N SER A 87 2.88 16.44 1.12
CA SER A 87 3.60 16.70 2.39
C SER A 87 3.35 15.59 3.41
N ASP A 88 2.14 15.02 3.44
CA ASP A 88 1.80 13.91 4.32
C ASP A 88 2.44 12.60 3.89
N PHE A 89 2.67 12.41 2.59
CA PHE A 89 3.42 11.26 2.10
C PHE A 89 4.87 11.30 2.62
N ASP A 90 5.51 12.47 2.53
CA ASP A 90 6.87 12.69 3.05
C ASP A 90 6.95 12.54 4.58
N ARG A 91 5.87 12.86 5.29
CA ARG A 91 5.81 12.81 6.76
C ARG A 91 5.43 11.44 7.31
N ILE A 92 4.63 10.65 6.59
CA ILE A 92 4.06 9.39 7.07
C ILE A 92 4.73 8.19 6.40
N VAL A 93 4.86 8.21 5.08
CA VAL A 93 5.31 7.04 4.31
C VAL A 93 6.83 6.98 4.26
N LEU A 94 7.49 8.07 3.87
CA LEU A 94 8.95 8.06 3.70
C LEU A 94 9.74 7.68 4.97
N PRO A 95 9.42 8.17 6.18
CA PRO A 95 10.18 7.82 7.37
C PRO A 95 10.04 6.33 7.70
N GLU A 96 8.82 5.79 7.63
CA GLU A 96 8.55 4.37 7.91
C GLU A 96 9.24 3.45 6.89
N LEU A 97 9.31 3.86 5.61
CA LEU A 97 10.07 3.15 4.59
C LEU A 97 11.58 3.17 4.89
N ASN A 98 12.12 4.34 5.28
CA ASN A 98 13.53 4.45 5.65
C ASN A 98 13.87 3.59 6.88
N ASP A 99 12.97 3.55 7.87
CA ASP A 99 13.14 2.71 9.06
C ASP A 99 13.09 1.22 8.72
N ALA A 100 12.15 0.81 7.86
CA ALA A 100 12.07 -0.57 7.37
C ALA A 100 13.32 -0.98 6.58
N VAL A 101 13.82 -0.10 5.71
CA VAL A 101 15.08 -0.30 4.98
C VAL A 101 16.24 -0.39 5.96
N ALA A 102 16.36 0.51 6.94
CA ALA A 102 17.43 0.48 7.94
C ALA A 102 17.40 -0.78 8.82
N LEU A 103 16.21 -1.31 9.11
CA LEU A 103 16.02 -2.54 9.88
C LEU A 103 16.43 -3.78 9.06
N CYS A 104 16.01 -3.82 7.80
CA CYS A 104 16.17 -4.99 6.95
C CYS A 104 17.43 -5.01 6.10
N SER A 105 18.13 -3.89 6.08
CA SER A 105 19.36 -3.76 5.35
C SER A 105 20.53 -3.64 6.29
N ARG A 106 21.51 -4.52 6.12
CA ARG A 106 22.89 -4.10 6.38
C ARG A 106 23.24 -3.13 5.26
N PRO A 107 23.74 -1.90 5.54
CA PRO A 107 24.01 -0.92 4.48
C PRO A 107 24.91 -1.44 3.34
N GLN A 108 25.71 -2.48 3.62
CA GLN A 108 26.60 -3.13 2.67
C GLN A 108 25.87 -4.16 1.76
N GLU A 109 24.68 -4.62 2.13
CA GLU A 109 23.95 -5.71 1.47
C GLU A 109 22.65 -5.24 0.78
N PHE A 110 22.19 -4.00 1.04
CA PHE A 110 20.97 -3.44 0.43
C PHE A 110 21.03 -3.35 -1.10
N MET A 111 22.07 -2.71 -1.63
CA MET A 111 22.19 -2.45 -3.06
C MET A 111 22.25 -3.75 -3.87
N PRO A 112 23.05 -4.77 -3.48
CA PRO A 112 23.01 -6.08 -4.14
C PRO A 112 21.63 -6.78 -4.08
N ALA A 113 20.93 -6.70 -2.95
CA ALA A 113 19.62 -7.33 -2.78
C ALA A 113 18.53 -6.63 -3.60
N PHE A 114 18.54 -5.29 -3.63
CA PHE A 114 17.61 -4.50 -4.43
C PHE A 114 17.84 -4.72 -5.93
N ALA A 115 19.10 -4.80 -6.36
CA ALA A 115 19.43 -5.15 -7.74
C ALA A 115 18.95 -6.56 -8.12
N ALA A 116 19.12 -7.55 -7.22
CA ALA A 116 18.61 -8.91 -7.45
C ALA A 116 17.07 -8.94 -7.56
N PHE A 117 16.37 -8.22 -6.69
CA PHE A 117 14.91 -8.05 -6.79
C PHE A 117 14.48 -7.45 -8.13
N LEU A 118 15.14 -6.38 -8.59
CA LEU A 118 14.82 -5.77 -9.88
C LEU A 118 15.04 -6.74 -11.06
N ARG A 119 16.05 -7.62 -11.00
CA ARG A 119 16.23 -8.69 -12.01
C ARG A 119 15.05 -9.67 -11.99
N ASP A 120 14.61 -10.08 -10.81
CA ASP A 120 13.51 -11.02 -10.64
C ASP A 120 12.16 -10.44 -11.13
N GLU A 121 11.97 -9.13 -11.02
CA GLU A 121 10.81 -8.39 -11.56
C GLU A 121 10.92 -8.08 -13.07
N GLY A 122 11.99 -8.55 -13.74
CA GLY A 122 12.16 -8.40 -15.19
C GLY A 122 12.71 -7.06 -15.66
N VAL A 123 13.34 -6.29 -14.76
CA VAL A 123 14.04 -5.05 -15.13
C VAL A 123 15.33 -5.40 -15.89
N GLY A 124 15.56 -4.70 -17.01
CA GLY A 124 16.75 -4.89 -17.83
C GLY A 124 18.04 -4.55 -17.07
N GLU A 125 19.10 -5.33 -17.30
CA GLU A 125 20.38 -5.15 -16.59
C GLU A 125 21.05 -3.80 -16.86
N ASP A 126 20.73 -3.18 -17.99
CA ASP A 126 21.16 -1.83 -18.31
C ASP A 126 20.64 -0.81 -17.29
N VAL A 127 19.40 -0.95 -16.83
CA VAL A 127 18.79 -0.09 -15.81
C VAL A 127 19.31 -0.43 -14.41
N ILE A 128 19.53 -1.71 -14.12
CA ILE A 128 19.99 -2.18 -12.80
C ILE A 128 21.40 -1.68 -12.49
N VAL A 129 22.30 -1.67 -13.47
CA VAL A 129 23.65 -1.10 -13.33
C VAL A 129 23.60 0.39 -12.97
N TRP A 130 22.65 1.16 -13.53
CA TRP A 130 22.46 2.56 -13.16
C TRP A 130 21.93 2.72 -11.74
N VAL A 131 21.00 1.87 -11.32
CA VAL A 131 20.45 1.88 -9.96
C VAL A 131 21.52 1.54 -8.91
N GLU A 132 22.35 0.53 -9.16
CA GLU A 132 23.49 0.19 -8.30
C GLU A 132 24.48 1.36 -8.18
N ALA A 133 24.83 2.00 -9.31
CA ALA A 133 25.75 3.14 -9.33
C ALA A 133 25.18 4.36 -8.60
N LEU A 134 23.91 4.71 -8.83
CA LEU A 134 23.26 5.86 -8.19
C LEU A 134 23.08 5.64 -6.69
N GLY A 135 22.72 4.43 -6.26
CA GLY A 135 22.59 4.11 -4.84
C GLY A 135 23.92 4.23 -4.09
N TYR A 136 25.04 3.84 -4.71
CA TYR A 136 26.37 3.98 -4.11
C TYR A 136 26.75 5.45 -3.92
N VAL A 137 26.49 6.31 -4.92
CA VAL A 137 26.75 7.76 -4.86
C VAL A 137 25.87 8.44 -3.81
N ALA A 138 24.58 8.11 -3.74
CA ALA A 138 23.66 8.67 -2.76
C ALA A 138 24.03 8.30 -1.32
N MET A 139 24.49 7.07 -1.07
CA MET A 139 24.95 6.65 0.25
C MET A 139 26.27 7.31 0.67
N GLU A 140 27.20 7.51 -0.27
CA GLU A 140 28.47 8.20 0.00
C GLU A 140 28.27 9.70 0.32
N GLN A 141 27.29 10.35 -0.31
CA GLN A 141 26.97 11.76 -0.02
C GLN A 141 26.38 11.97 1.38
N ARG A 142 25.60 11.02 1.93
CA ARG A 142 25.08 11.10 3.30
C ARG A 142 26.15 10.88 4.40
N ARG A 143 27.35 10.40 4.04
CA ARG A 143 28.46 10.24 4.98
C ARG A 143 29.31 11.51 5.16
N ARG A 144 29.05 12.56 4.38
CA ARG A 144 29.69 13.88 4.50
C ARG A 144 28.75 14.87 5.17
#